data_AF-A0A3C1B2I0-F1
#
_entry.id   AF-A0A3C1B2I0-F1
#
_cell.length_a   1.000
_cell.length_b   1.000
_cell.length_c   1.000
_cell.angle_alpha   90.00
_cell.angle_beta   90.00
_cell.angle_gamma   90.00
#
_symmetry.space_group_name_H-M   'P 1'
#
loop_
_entity.id
_entity.type
_entity.pdbx_description
1 polymer ?
#
loop_
_entity_poly.entity_id
_entity_poly.type
_entity_poly.pdbx_seq_one_letter_code
_entity_poly.pdbx_strand_id
1 'polypeptide(L)'
;MTIPCWPEQFCALPWKGRVCVMSSKKVTFSRQIKDELSRVPCEKDCCQRAELAAAIFGAGQFVSQQQDGFKSIILATAHSASAARLSALSQERYGDGPEWQASRELVSLTFSSVKVIEAIRNDLASVFGFTFSERKSLHLNCPQPCCRQAVLRAWYLTCGSISEPASGYHLELSMRRPEAARSAIALLAELDIKAGIVSRHGHDVVYIKEGQYIADFLLLTGAHLSLLDFESLRVEKEMRNSVNRMVNCDNANTQRLADTAARQIELIRRISQALGLVRLPEDLRVTAEIRLENPDLSIKELGEQMQPPLGKSGMNHRLKRLERLAAELLQTEGGDGHGH
;
A
#
# COMPACT_ATOMS: atom_id res chain seq x y z
N MET A 1 -32.48 18.69 -14.48
CA MET A 1 -31.43 19.22 -13.60
C MET A 1 -30.08 18.77 -14.14
N THR A 2 -29.40 19.73 -14.76
CA THR A 2 -27.95 19.83 -15.06
C THR A 2 -27.15 18.55 -15.36
N ILE A 3 -26.91 18.37 -16.66
CA ILE A 3 -25.82 17.60 -17.26
C ILE A 3 -24.49 18.17 -16.72
N PRO A 4 -23.56 17.36 -16.18
CA PRO A 4 -22.21 17.84 -15.93
C PRO A 4 -21.50 17.96 -17.28
N CYS A 5 -21.36 19.20 -17.74
CA CYS A 5 -20.52 19.56 -18.87
C CYS A 5 -19.05 19.22 -18.54
N TRP A 6 -18.26 18.89 -19.56
CA TRP A 6 -16.82 18.74 -19.44
C TRP A 6 -16.19 20.04 -18.86
N PRO A 7 -15.03 19.97 -18.18
CA PRO A 7 -14.25 21.16 -17.85
C PRO A 7 -14.06 22.03 -19.11
N GLU A 8 -14.20 23.35 -19.02
CA GLU A 8 -14.23 24.29 -20.15
C GLU A 8 -13.03 24.18 -21.13
N GLN A 9 -11.92 23.55 -20.72
CA GLN A 9 -10.78 23.24 -21.59
C GLN A 9 -11.06 22.16 -22.66
N PHE A 10 -12.17 21.43 -22.59
CA PHE A 10 -12.51 20.34 -23.54
C PHE A 10 -13.27 20.78 -24.80
N CYS A 11 -13.78 22.01 -24.87
CA CYS A 11 -14.56 22.50 -26.01
C CYS A 11 -13.72 23.03 -27.19
N ALA A 12 -12.40 23.12 -27.06
CA ALA A 12 -11.54 23.79 -28.05
C ALA A 12 -10.96 22.89 -29.17
N LEU A 13 -11.20 21.57 -29.17
CA LEU A 13 -10.72 20.66 -30.22
C LEU A 13 -11.90 20.11 -31.05
N PRO A 14 -11.78 19.96 -32.39
CA PRO A 14 -12.89 19.50 -33.23
C PRO A 14 -13.02 17.96 -33.15
N TRP A 15 -13.74 17.46 -32.15
CA TRP A 15 -14.02 16.04 -31.95
C TRP A 15 -15.01 15.51 -33.02
N LYS A 16 -14.53 14.71 -33.98
CA LYS A 16 -15.39 13.90 -34.87
C LYS A 16 -15.38 12.43 -34.43
N GLY A 17 -16.20 12.07 -33.45
CA GLY A 17 -16.34 10.67 -33.00
C GLY A 17 -17.60 10.45 -32.16
N ARG A 18 -18.23 9.28 -32.29
CA ARG A 18 -19.46 8.92 -31.56
C ARG A 18 -19.20 8.90 -30.05
N VAL A 19 -19.92 9.73 -29.31
CA VAL A 19 -19.83 9.84 -27.85
C VAL A 19 -20.62 8.71 -27.19
N CYS A 20 -19.97 7.93 -26.33
CA CYS A 20 -20.64 7.02 -25.40
C CYS A 20 -20.37 7.51 -23.98
N VAL A 21 -21.44 7.72 -23.19
CA VAL A 21 -21.36 8.30 -21.84
C VAL A 21 -20.68 7.31 -20.90
N MET A 22 -19.55 7.68 -20.31
CA MET A 22 -18.90 6.88 -19.27
C MET A 22 -19.64 7.04 -17.93
N SER A 23 -20.02 5.91 -17.31
CA SER A 23 -20.68 5.86 -15.99
C SER A 23 -19.76 6.36 -14.87
N SER A 24 -20.32 7.03 -13.85
CA SER A 24 -19.60 7.58 -12.69
C SER A 24 -19.07 6.46 -11.79
N LYS A 25 -17.86 5.97 -12.08
CA LYS A 25 -17.13 5.07 -11.19
C LYS A 25 -16.70 5.82 -9.92
N LYS A 26 -16.76 5.16 -8.76
CA LYS A 26 -16.23 5.61 -7.47
C LYS A 26 -14.82 6.20 -7.66
N VAL A 27 -14.57 7.39 -7.13
CA VAL A 27 -13.25 8.03 -7.19
C VAL A 27 -12.30 7.20 -6.31
N THR A 28 -11.28 6.61 -6.94
CA THR A 28 -10.21 5.90 -6.25
C THR A 28 -9.00 6.80 -6.13
N PHE A 29 -8.14 6.55 -5.15
CA PHE A 29 -6.90 7.31 -4.96
C PHE A 29 -6.02 7.28 -6.21
N SER A 30 -5.94 6.12 -6.89
CA SER A 30 -5.24 6.02 -8.17
C SER A 30 -5.83 6.90 -9.27
N ARG A 31 -7.15 7.02 -9.34
CA ARG A 31 -7.80 7.90 -10.32
C ARG A 31 -7.52 9.36 -10.02
N GLN A 32 -7.55 9.76 -8.74
CA GLN A 32 -7.22 11.11 -8.30
C GLN A 32 -5.81 11.52 -8.73
N ILE A 33 -4.80 10.64 -8.54
CA ILE A 33 -3.43 10.92 -9.01
C ILE A 33 -3.40 11.09 -10.53
N LYS A 34 -4.11 10.26 -11.29
CA LYS A 34 -4.16 10.40 -12.75
C LYS A 34 -4.86 11.70 -13.18
N ASP A 35 -5.92 12.11 -12.49
CA ASP A 35 -6.60 13.38 -12.73
C ASP A 35 -5.65 14.57 -12.51
N GLU A 36 -4.88 14.57 -11.42
CA GLU A 36 -3.86 15.58 -11.13
C GLU A 36 -2.75 15.60 -12.19
N LEU A 37 -2.11 14.44 -12.42
CA LEU A 37 -1.00 14.31 -13.36
C LEU A 37 -1.39 14.65 -14.79
N SER A 38 -2.65 14.41 -15.19
CA SER A 38 -3.12 14.76 -16.53
C SER A 38 -3.08 16.27 -16.81
N ARG A 39 -3.10 17.10 -15.77
CA ARG A 39 -3.11 18.57 -15.85
C ARG A 39 -1.74 19.20 -15.69
N VAL A 40 -0.71 18.43 -15.33
CA VAL A 40 0.65 18.94 -15.15
C VAL A 40 1.18 19.47 -16.49
N PRO A 41 1.62 20.74 -16.58
CA PRO A 41 2.13 21.30 -17.84
C PRO A 41 3.32 20.51 -18.41
N CYS A 42 3.38 20.40 -19.73
CA CYS A 42 4.46 19.73 -20.45
C CYS A 42 4.79 20.53 -21.73
N GLU A 43 5.38 21.70 -21.53
CA GLU A 43 5.57 22.70 -22.59
C GLU A 43 6.90 22.54 -23.34
N LYS A 44 7.91 21.95 -22.70
CA LYS A 44 9.23 21.79 -23.33
C LYS A 44 9.22 20.61 -24.31
N ASP A 45 9.71 20.80 -25.52
CA ASP A 45 9.85 19.76 -26.55
C ASP A 45 10.51 18.47 -26.03
N CYS A 46 11.53 18.61 -25.17
CA CYS A 46 12.22 17.47 -24.59
C CYS A 46 11.33 16.65 -23.64
N CYS A 47 10.43 17.31 -22.91
CA CYS A 47 9.49 16.67 -22.00
C CYS A 47 8.35 16.02 -22.77
N GLN A 48 7.82 16.69 -23.80
CA GLN A 48 6.79 16.12 -24.68
C GLN A 48 7.28 14.85 -25.37
N ARG A 49 8.52 14.89 -25.89
CA ARG A 49 9.21 13.72 -26.45
C ARG A 49 9.27 12.58 -25.43
N ALA A 50 9.80 12.87 -24.24
CA ALA A 50 10.02 11.88 -23.20
C ALA A 50 8.70 11.26 -22.72
N GLU A 51 7.66 12.08 -22.55
CA GLU A 51 6.34 11.63 -22.08
C GLU A 51 5.65 10.72 -23.11
N LEU A 52 5.59 11.13 -24.39
CA LEU A 52 5.01 10.31 -25.44
C LEU A 52 5.78 9.01 -25.66
N ALA A 53 7.12 9.09 -25.74
CA ALA A 53 7.96 7.91 -25.89
C ALA A 53 7.74 6.92 -24.73
N ALA A 54 7.72 7.41 -23.48
CA ALA A 54 7.52 6.56 -22.31
C ALA A 54 6.14 5.90 -22.28
N ALA A 55 5.08 6.66 -22.58
CA ALA A 55 3.71 6.16 -22.64
C ALA A 55 3.58 5.02 -23.67
N ILE A 56 4.12 5.24 -24.87
CA ILE A 56 4.10 4.26 -25.96
C ILE A 56 4.99 3.06 -25.64
N PHE A 57 6.17 3.27 -25.06
CA PHE A 57 7.09 2.19 -24.73
C PHE A 57 6.52 1.25 -23.67
N GLY A 58 5.87 1.81 -22.64
CA GLY A 58 5.30 1.05 -21.53
C GLY A 58 3.99 0.34 -21.89
N ALA A 59 3.04 1.06 -22.49
CA ALA A 59 1.67 0.56 -22.70
C ALA A 59 1.34 0.18 -24.15
N GLY A 60 2.19 0.51 -25.12
CA GLY A 60 1.90 0.36 -26.54
C GLY A 60 1.84 -1.10 -26.99
N GLN A 61 0.77 -1.47 -27.68
CA GLN A 61 0.69 -2.69 -28.47
C GLN A 61 1.10 -2.38 -29.91
N PHE A 62 2.21 -2.96 -30.35
CA PHE A 62 2.76 -2.76 -31.69
C PHE A 62 2.23 -3.85 -32.61
N VAL A 63 1.46 -3.47 -33.62
CA VAL A 63 0.89 -4.38 -34.62
C VAL A 63 1.89 -4.51 -35.77
N SER A 64 2.53 -5.66 -35.90
CA SER A 64 3.58 -5.90 -36.89
C SER A 64 3.07 -5.88 -38.34
N GLN A 65 3.99 -5.61 -39.26
CA GLN A 65 3.81 -5.78 -40.72
C GLN A 65 4.81 -6.81 -41.26
N GLN A 66 4.59 -7.38 -42.45
CA GLN A 66 5.42 -8.44 -43.06
C GLN A 66 6.88 -8.03 -43.38
N GLN A 67 7.28 -6.78 -43.15
CA GLN A 67 8.65 -6.28 -43.25
C GLN A 67 8.95 -5.43 -42.01
N ASP A 68 10.16 -5.57 -41.45
CA ASP A 68 10.62 -4.95 -40.19
C ASP A 68 9.99 -3.58 -39.89
N GLY A 69 8.92 -3.60 -39.09
CA GLY A 69 8.08 -2.45 -38.87
C GLY A 69 6.75 -2.80 -38.23
N PHE A 70 6.01 -1.78 -37.83
CA PHE A 70 4.67 -1.90 -37.28
C PHE A 70 3.71 -1.01 -38.08
N LYS A 71 2.56 -1.59 -38.44
CA LYS A 71 1.48 -0.91 -39.16
C LYS A 71 0.75 0.09 -38.27
N SER A 72 0.64 -0.23 -36.98
CA SER A 72 -0.05 0.62 -36.03
C SER A 72 0.41 0.37 -34.60
N ILE A 73 0.26 1.38 -33.75
CA ILE A 73 0.43 1.27 -32.29
C ILE A 73 -0.92 1.51 -31.63
N ILE A 74 -1.32 0.65 -30.71
CA ILE A 74 -2.56 0.77 -29.95
C ILE A 74 -2.24 0.96 -28.47
N LEU A 75 -2.77 2.02 -27.87
CA LEU A 75 -2.76 2.26 -26.43
C LEU A 75 -4.20 2.18 -25.90
N ALA A 76 -4.43 1.53 -24.77
CA ALA A 76 -5.74 1.49 -24.13
C ALA A 76 -5.62 1.94 -22.68
N THR A 77 -6.55 2.78 -22.22
CA THR A 77 -6.59 3.25 -20.84
C THR A 77 -8.02 3.41 -20.34
N ALA A 78 -8.25 3.11 -19.07
CA ALA A 78 -9.52 3.37 -18.40
C ALA A 78 -9.70 4.85 -17.98
N HIS A 79 -8.66 5.67 -18.17
CA HIS A 79 -8.63 7.06 -17.75
C HIS A 79 -8.70 8.02 -18.94
N SER A 80 -9.87 8.64 -19.14
CA SER A 80 -10.14 9.51 -20.30
C SER A 80 -9.22 10.72 -20.37
N ALA A 81 -8.86 11.34 -19.24
CA ALA A 81 -7.95 12.49 -19.24
C ALA A 81 -6.50 12.10 -19.59
N SER A 82 -6.07 10.88 -19.26
CA SER A 82 -4.78 10.35 -19.76
C SER A 82 -4.82 10.20 -21.29
N ALA A 83 -5.92 9.67 -21.84
CA ALA A 83 -6.06 9.51 -23.28
C ALA A 83 -6.07 10.88 -23.99
N ALA A 84 -6.86 11.83 -23.50
CA ALA A 84 -6.94 13.19 -24.06
C ALA A 84 -5.58 13.90 -24.04
N ARG A 85 -4.83 13.77 -22.94
CA ARG A 85 -3.48 14.32 -22.83
C ARG A 85 -2.53 13.75 -23.87
N LEU A 86 -2.51 12.43 -24.04
CA LEU A 86 -1.65 11.78 -25.04
C LEU A 86 -2.02 12.17 -26.47
N SER A 87 -3.33 12.31 -26.76
CA SER A 87 -3.79 12.81 -28.06
C SER A 87 -3.34 14.25 -28.32
N ALA A 88 -3.45 15.13 -27.33
CA ALA A 88 -3.01 16.53 -27.45
C ALA A 88 -1.50 16.63 -27.66
N LEU A 89 -0.70 15.92 -26.85
CA LEU A 89 0.76 15.87 -27.00
C LEU A 89 1.17 15.33 -28.37
N SER A 90 0.49 14.29 -28.87
CA SER A 90 0.74 13.75 -30.21
C SER A 90 0.47 14.79 -31.30
N GLN A 91 -0.67 15.48 -31.22
CA GLN A 91 -1.05 16.51 -32.18
C GLN A 91 -0.04 17.67 -32.19
N GLU A 92 0.42 18.11 -31.02
CA GLU A 92 1.40 19.18 -30.88
C GLU A 92 2.78 18.77 -31.42
N ARG A 93 3.26 17.58 -31.06
CA ARG A 93 4.61 17.11 -31.39
C ARG A 93 4.74 16.60 -32.81
N TYR A 94 3.78 15.79 -33.27
CA TYR A 94 3.85 15.10 -34.56
C TYR A 94 3.04 15.81 -35.65
N GLY A 95 2.24 16.82 -35.27
CA GLY A 95 1.31 17.50 -36.16
C GLY A 95 0.08 16.66 -36.51
N ASP A 96 -0.09 15.51 -35.85
CA ASP A 96 -1.16 14.55 -36.11
C ASP A 96 -1.45 13.73 -34.85
N GLY A 97 -2.72 13.46 -34.60
CA GLY A 97 -3.21 12.77 -33.40
C GLY A 97 -3.56 11.31 -33.67
N PRO A 98 -3.63 10.46 -32.64
CA PRO A 98 -4.16 9.12 -32.80
C PRO A 98 -5.66 9.14 -33.11
N GLU A 99 -6.12 8.18 -33.90
CA GLU A 99 -7.53 7.82 -33.95
C GLU A 99 -7.94 7.28 -32.59
N TRP A 100 -9.11 7.66 -32.08
CA TRP A 100 -9.58 7.19 -30.78
C TRP A 100 -10.92 6.46 -30.87
N GLN A 101 -11.10 5.48 -29.99
CA GLN A 101 -12.35 4.76 -29.83
C GLN A 101 -12.66 4.60 -28.34
N ALA A 102 -13.84 5.06 -27.92
CA ALA A 102 -14.32 4.86 -26.57
C ALA A 102 -15.25 3.63 -26.50
N SER A 103 -15.01 2.79 -25.51
CA SER A 103 -15.89 1.71 -25.07
C SER A 103 -16.50 2.05 -23.71
N ARG A 104 -17.31 1.15 -23.13
CA ARG A 104 -17.86 1.36 -21.78
C ARG A 104 -16.78 1.47 -20.70
N GLU A 105 -15.62 0.85 -20.92
CA GLU A 105 -14.59 0.71 -19.87
C GLU A 105 -13.26 1.38 -20.21
N LEU A 106 -12.90 1.42 -21.49
CA LEU A 106 -11.60 1.86 -21.98
C LEU A 106 -11.73 2.85 -23.13
N VAL A 107 -10.76 3.76 -23.21
CA VAL A 107 -10.46 4.57 -24.38
C VAL A 107 -9.22 4.00 -25.05
N SER A 108 -9.35 3.64 -26.32
CA SER A 108 -8.25 3.17 -27.16
C SER A 108 -7.77 4.29 -28.06
N LEU A 109 -6.46 4.45 -28.19
CA LEU A 109 -5.77 5.37 -29.09
C LEU A 109 -4.96 4.54 -30.10
N THR A 110 -5.18 4.76 -31.38
CA THR A 110 -4.54 4.05 -32.49
C THR A 110 -3.73 5.02 -33.33
N PHE A 111 -2.41 4.79 -33.38
CA PHE A 111 -1.48 5.53 -34.23
C PHE A 111 -1.24 4.70 -35.49
N SER A 112 -1.77 5.15 -36.63
CA SER A 112 -1.72 4.47 -37.94
C SER A 112 -0.97 5.28 -39.01
N SER A 113 -0.79 6.58 -38.78
CA SER A 113 -0.09 7.50 -39.68
C SER A 113 1.39 7.13 -39.80
N VAL A 114 1.87 6.91 -41.03
CA VAL A 114 3.27 6.53 -41.31
C VAL A 114 4.25 7.56 -40.76
N LYS A 115 3.93 8.85 -40.91
CA LYS A 115 4.73 9.96 -40.37
C LYS A 115 4.85 9.88 -38.84
N VAL A 116 3.74 9.62 -38.16
CA VAL A 116 3.69 9.53 -36.69
C VAL A 116 4.43 8.30 -36.20
N ILE A 117 4.23 7.14 -36.85
CA ILE A 117 4.93 5.88 -36.56
C ILE A 117 6.45 6.05 -36.65
N GLU A 118 6.92 6.71 -37.71
CA GLU A 118 8.34 6.98 -37.90
C GLU A 118 8.90 7.94 -36.84
N ALA A 119 8.15 8.99 -36.49
CA ALA A 119 8.52 9.92 -35.42
C ALA A 119 8.61 9.21 -34.05
N ILE A 120 7.64 8.34 -33.74
CA ILE A 120 7.64 7.52 -32.53
C ILE A 120 8.88 6.61 -32.49
N ARG A 121 9.23 5.96 -33.62
CA ARG A 121 10.43 5.11 -33.71
C ARG A 121 11.70 5.90 -33.36
N ASN A 122 11.83 7.10 -33.92
CA ASN A 122 12.97 7.98 -33.66
C ASN A 122 12.99 8.46 -32.20
N ASP A 123 11.83 8.78 -31.63
CA ASP A 123 11.71 9.18 -30.24
C ASP A 123 12.08 8.04 -29.28
N LEU A 124 11.62 6.81 -29.54
CA LEU A 124 11.98 5.62 -28.74
C LEU A 124 13.48 5.33 -28.80
N ALA A 125 14.10 5.43 -29.98
CA ALA A 125 15.54 5.29 -30.12
C ALA A 125 16.28 6.41 -29.37
N SER A 126 15.83 7.65 -29.49
CA SER A 126 16.48 8.80 -28.84
C SER A 126 16.36 8.80 -27.33
N VAL A 127 15.23 8.35 -26.76
CA VAL A 127 14.94 8.42 -25.32
C VAL A 127 15.40 7.16 -24.58
N PHE A 128 15.22 5.98 -25.17
CA PHE A 128 15.50 4.70 -24.50
C PHE A 128 16.66 3.92 -25.12
N GLY A 129 17.27 4.43 -26.19
CA GLY A 129 18.22 3.67 -26.99
C GLY A 129 17.57 2.44 -27.64
N PHE A 130 16.23 2.41 -27.72
CA PHE A 130 15.50 1.22 -28.11
C PHE A 130 15.27 1.17 -29.62
N THR A 131 15.78 0.11 -30.23
CA THR A 131 15.50 -0.25 -31.62
C THR A 131 14.86 -1.62 -31.68
N PHE A 132 13.91 -1.81 -32.60
CA PHE A 132 13.20 -3.09 -32.75
C PHE A 132 14.10 -4.22 -33.27
N SER A 133 15.16 -3.87 -34.02
CA SER A 133 16.15 -4.80 -34.56
C SER A 133 17.04 -5.39 -33.47
N GLU A 134 17.50 -4.58 -32.51
CA GLU A 134 18.49 -5.03 -31.53
C GLU A 134 17.87 -5.46 -30.19
N ARG A 135 16.63 -5.02 -29.90
CA ARG A 135 15.90 -5.25 -28.63
C ARG A 135 16.74 -4.99 -27.36
N LYS A 136 17.81 -4.21 -27.48
CA LYS A 136 18.61 -3.74 -26.36
C LYS A 136 18.07 -2.39 -25.95
N SER A 137 17.65 -2.28 -24.69
CA SER A 137 17.29 -1.03 -24.02
C SER A 137 17.93 -1.13 -22.65
N LEU A 138 18.88 -0.24 -22.36
CA LEU A 138 19.55 -0.25 -21.06
C LEU A 138 19.77 1.14 -20.46
N HIS A 139 19.63 2.24 -21.23
CA HIS A 139 19.88 3.58 -20.68
C HIS A 139 18.84 4.60 -21.15
N LEU A 140 18.22 5.27 -20.18
CA LEU A 140 17.37 6.41 -20.43
C LEU A 140 18.27 7.60 -20.83
N ASN A 141 18.20 7.98 -22.10
CA ASN A 141 18.93 9.12 -22.68
C ASN A 141 18.18 10.44 -22.42
N CYS A 142 17.80 10.67 -21.16
CA CYS A 142 17.15 11.89 -20.70
C CYS A 142 17.88 12.41 -19.46
N PRO A 143 18.97 13.18 -19.64
CA PRO A 143 19.76 13.68 -18.51
C PRO A 143 19.02 14.74 -17.70
N GLN A 144 18.06 15.44 -18.32
CA GLN A 144 17.36 16.54 -17.67
C GLN A 144 16.32 16.02 -16.66
N PRO A 145 16.28 16.56 -15.42
CA PRO A 145 15.31 16.16 -14.40
C PRO A 145 13.84 16.27 -14.88
N CYS A 146 13.52 17.30 -15.66
CA CYS A 146 12.17 17.49 -16.21
C CYS A 146 11.75 16.34 -17.15
N CYS A 147 12.69 15.76 -17.91
CA CYS A 147 12.41 14.62 -18.77
C CYS A 147 12.19 13.35 -17.95
N ARG A 148 12.97 13.12 -16.88
CA ARG A 148 12.77 11.97 -15.97
C ARG A 148 11.39 12.04 -15.30
N GLN A 149 11.00 13.22 -14.82
CA GLN A 149 9.66 13.47 -14.31
C GLN A 149 8.57 13.17 -15.37
N ALA A 150 8.76 13.62 -16.61
CA ALA A 150 7.83 13.35 -17.71
C ALA A 150 7.70 11.84 -18.01
N VAL A 151 8.81 11.09 -17.96
CA VAL A 151 8.82 9.62 -18.13
C VAL A 151 8.02 8.94 -17.02
N LEU A 152 8.30 9.27 -15.75
CA LEU A 152 7.59 8.68 -14.60
C LEU A 152 6.09 8.99 -14.66
N ARG A 153 5.74 10.24 -14.98
CA ARG A 153 4.34 10.66 -15.17
C ARG A 153 3.66 9.86 -16.27
N ALA A 154 4.27 9.72 -17.44
CA ALA A 154 3.74 8.93 -18.53
C ALA A 154 3.48 7.47 -18.12
N TRP A 155 4.47 6.82 -17.54
CA TRP A 155 4.32 5.44 -17.07
C TRP A 155 3.22 5.30 -16.03
N TYR A 156 3.08 6.25 -15.09
CA TYR A 156 1.96 6.18 -14.15
C TYR A 156 0.60 6.39 -14.85
N LEU A 157 0.49 7.38 -15.75
CA LEU A 157 -0.75 7.67 -16.47
C LEU A 157 -1.22 6.49 -17.34
N THR A 158 -0.31 5.76 -17.97
CA THR A 158 -0.64 4.66 -18.90
C THR A 158 -0.61 3.27 -18.27
N CYS A 159 0.36 3.02 -17.39
CA CYS A 159 0.62 1.69 -16.82
C CYS A 159 0.32 1.63 -15.32
N GLY A 160 0.18 2.78 -14.66
CA GLY A 160 0.19 2.88 -13.21
C GLY A 160 -1.14 2.60 -12.52
N SER A 161 -1.04 2.01 -11.34
CA SER A 161 -2.09 2.00 -10.33
C SER A 161 -1.47 2.11 -8.94
N ILE A 162 -2.23 2.65 -7.99
CA ILE A 162 -1.87 2.60 -6.57
C ILE A 162 -3.07 2.08 -5.77
N SER A 163 -2.79 1.28 -4.75
CA SER A 163 -3.81 0.88 -3.79
C SER A 163 -4.27 2.06 -2.94
N GLU A 164 -5.48 1.95 -2.39
CA GLU A 164 -5.95 2.88 -1.37
C GLU A 164 -4.96 2.89 -0.19
N PRO A 165 -4.42 4.05 0.25
CA PRO A 165 -3.39 4.08 1.30
C PRO A 165 -3.84 3.40 2.61
N ALA A 166 -5.14 3.44 2.88
CA ALA A 166 -5.78 2.74 3.99
C ALA A 166 -5.58 1.21 3.93
N SER A 167 -5.65 0.58 2.75
CA SER A 167 -5.54 -0.89 2.61
C SER A 167 -4.10 -1.39 2.62
N GLY A 168 -3.15 -0.63 2.06
CA GLY A 168 -1.76 -1.07 1.97
C GLY A 168 -0.91 -0.16 1.10
N TYR A 169 0.41 -0.28 1.25
CA TYR A 169 1.37 0.41 0.39
C TYR A 169 1.67 -0.47 -0.82
N HIS A 170 1.07 -0.13 -1.95
CA HIS A 170 1.33 -0.84 -3.19
C HIS A 170 1.10 0.07 -4.39
N LEU A 171 2.17 0.35 -5.12
CA LEU A 171 2.14 0.97 -6.45
C LEU A 171 2.61 -0.07 -7.46
N GLU A 172 1.93 -0.15 -8.59
CA GLU A 172 2.31 -1.02 -9.70
C GLU A 172 2.32 -0.25 -11.03
N LEU A 173 3.20 -0.63 -11.94
CA LEU A 173 3.26 -0.22 -13.34
C LEU A 173 3.19 -1.48 -14.21
N SER A 174 2.03 -1.72 -14.83
CA SER A 174 1.83 -2.88 -15.72
C SER A 174 2.32 -2.55 -17.14
N MET A 175 3.47 -3.09 -17.51
CA MET A 175 4.13 -2.79 -18.78
C MET A 175 4.00 -3.97 -19.75
N ARG A 176 3.70 -3.67 -21.01
CA ARG A 176 3.53 -4.69 -22.06
C ARG A 176 4.84 -5.26 -22.57
N ARG A 177 5.93 -4.52 -22.41
CA ARG A 177 7.25 -4.86 -22.95
C ARG A 177 8.25 -5.08 -21.81
N PRO A 178 8.97 -6.20 -21.80
CA PRO A 178 10.03 -6.43 -20.81
C PRO A 178 11.13 -5.38 -20.85
N GLU A 179 11.45 -4.84 -22.03
CA GLU A 179 12.43 -3.76 -22.20
C GLU A 179 12.00 -2.48 -21.47
N ALA A 180 10.70 -2.16 -21.51
CA ALA A 180 10.15 -1.01 -20.81
C ALA A 180 10.20 -1.20 -19.29
N ALA A 181 9.82 -2.40 -18.81
CA ALA A 181 9.88 -2.72 -17.38
C ALA A 181 11.32 -2.68 -16.84
N ARG A 182 12.29 -3.20 -17.58
CA ARG A 182 13.72 -3.09 -17.23
C ARG A 182 14.19 -1.64 -17.19
N SER A 183 13.78 -0.82 -18.16
CA SER A 183 14.11 0.61 -18.21
C SER A 183 13.50 1.37 -17.03
N ALA A 184 12.31 0.97 -16.59
CA ALA A 184 11.68 1.53 -15.40
C ALA A 184 12.41 1.15 -14.10
N ILE A 185 12.79 -0.12 -13.94
CA ILE A 185 13.61 -0.55 -12.80
C ILE A 185 14.95 0.22 -12.75
N ALA A 186 15.63 0.37 -13.88
CA ALA A 186 16.88 1.11 -13.96
C ALA A 186 16.70 2.59 -13.56
N LEU A 187 15.68 3.27 -14.11
CA LEU A 187 15.40 4.66 -13.77
C LEU A 187 15.03 4.83 -12.29
N LEU A 188 14.22 3.93 -11.74
CA LEU A 188 13.84 3.99 -10.33
C LEU A 188 15.05 3.78 -9.42
N ALA A 189 15.93 2.84 -9.76
CA ALA A 189 17.18 2.62 -9.03
C ALA A 189 18.13 3.84 -9.09
N GLU A 190 18.23 4.51 -10.25
CA GLU A 190 19.00 5.77 -10.39
C GLU A 190 18.42 6.93 -9.55
N LEU A 191 17.15 6.82 -9.15
CA LEU A 191 16.44 7.81 -8.33
C LEU A 191 16.34 7.36 -6.86
N ASP A 192 17.13 6.36 -6.46
CA ASP A 192 17.15 5.76 -5.12
C ASP A 192 15.78 5.17 -4.67
N ILE A 193 14.94 4.79 -5.63
CA ILE A 193 13.64 4.14 -5.40
C ILE A 193 13.78 2.64 -5.61
N LYS A 194 13.66 1.86 -4.52
CA LYS A 194 13.68 0.40 -4.60
C LYS A 194 12.37 -0.13 -5.16
N ALA A 195 12.44 -0.81 -6.30
CA ALA A 195 11.31 -1.46 -6.94
C ALA A 195 11.60 -2.93 -7.25
N GLY A 196 10.55 -3.75 -7.32
CA GLY A 196 10.61 -5.13 -7.79
C GLY A 196 9.94 -5.28 -9.14
N ILE A 197 10.23 -6.38 -9.84
CA ILE A 197 9.59 -6.75 -11.11
C ILE A 197 9.01 -8.17 -11.00
N VAL A 198 7.83 -8.40 -11.56
CA VAL A 198 7.22 -9.72 -11.66
C VAL A 198 6.47 -9.87 -12.99
N SER A 199 6.62 -11.01 -13.66
CA SER A 199 5.88 -11.30 -14.88
C SER A 199 4.50 -11.86 -14.55
N ARG A 200 3.44 -11.25 -15.07
CA ARG A 200 2.04 -11.64 -14.85
C ARG A 200 1.26 -11.56 -16.17
N HIS A 201 0.71 -12.69 -16.62
CA HIS A 201 -0.22 -12.77 -17.77
C HIS A 201 0.37 -12.17 -19.07
N GLY A 202 1.67 -12.37 -19.31
CA GLY A 202 2.36 -11.83 -20.48
C GLY A 202 2.76 -10.35 -20.38
N HIS A 203 2.52 -9.71 -19.23
CA HIS A 203 3.00 -8.38 -18.89
C HIS A 203 4.08 -8.46 -17.81
N ASP A 204 4.97 -7.47 -17.78
CA ASP A 204 5.88 -7.28 -16.66
C ASP A 204 5.36 -6.15 -15.77
N VAL A 205 5.20 -6.45 -14.48
CA VAL A 205 4.68 -5.52 -13.49
C VAL A 205 5.83 -5.07 -12.60
N VAL A 206 6.17 -3.78 -12.70
CA VAL A 206 7.09 -3.12 -11.79
C VAL A 206 6.30 -2.66 -10.57
N TYR A 207 6.76 -2.94 -9.36
CA TYR A 207 6.02 -2.61 -8.14
C TYR A 207 6.89 -2.00 -7.04
N ILE A 208 6.27 -1.14 -6.23
CA ILE A 208 6.85 -0.51 -5.04
C ILE A 208 5.95 -0.84 -3.84
N LYS A 209 6.53 -1.29 -2.73
CA LYS A 209 5.80 -1.71 -1.51
C LYS A 209 6.09 -0.86 -0.28
N GLU A 210 7.11 -0.02 -0.30
CA GLU A 210 7.48 0.80 0.84
C GLU A 210 6.84 2.19 0.69
N GLY A 211 6.20 2.68 1.76
CA GLY A 211 5.48 3.95 1.74
C GLY A 211 6.36 5.14 1.38
N GLN A 212 7.61 5.16 1.87
CA GLN A 212 8.56 6.23 1.55
C GLN A 212 8.87 6.29 0.05
N TYR A 213 9.19 5.16 -0.57
CA TYR A 213 9.44 5.09 -2.01
C TYR A 213 8.23 5.45 -2.87
N ILE A 214 7.01 5.18 -2.39
CA ILE A 214 5.79 5.64 -3.05
C ILE A 214 5.67 7.17 -2.96
N ALA A 215 5.95 7.76 -1.80
CA ALA A 215 5.95 9.21 -1.61
C ALA A 215 7.00 9.89 -2.52
N ASP A 216 8.21 9.36 -2.57
CA ASP A 216 9.29 9.84 -3.44
C ASP A 216 8.88 9.73 -4.93
N PHE A 217 8.25 8.62 -5.32
CA PHE A 217 7.70 8.45 -6.67
C PHE A 217 6.64 9.53 -7.00
N LEU A 218 5.68 9.77 -6.10
CA LEU A 218 4.64 10.80 -6.30
C LEU A 218 5.27 12.20 -6.43
N LEU A 219 6.24 12.52 -5.56
CA LEU A 219 7.01 13.76 -5.64
C LEU A 219 7.68 13.93 -7.01
N LEU A 220 8.41 12.91 -7.47
CA LEU A 220 9.17 12.95 -8.71
C LEU A 220 8.30 12.95 -9.97
N THR A 221 7.04 12.49 -9.90
CA THR A 221 6.08 12.59 -11.02
C THR A 221 5.43 13.98 -11.13
N GLY A 222 5.43 14.75 -10.03
CA GLY A 222 4.73 16.03 -9.92
C GLY A 222 3.31 15.93 -9.36
N ALA A 223 2.93 14.82 -8.72
CA ALA A 223 1.63 14.64 -8.07
C ALA A 223 1.66 15.20 -6.64
N HIS A 224 1.91 16.50 -6.50
CA HIS A 224 2.15 17.14 -5.20
C HIS A 224 0.92 17.15 -4.28
N LEU A 225 -0.29 17.33 -4.81
CA LEU A 225 -1.51 17.30 -4.01
C LEU A 225 -1.80 15.88 -3.53
N SER A 226 -1.72 14.91 -4.44
CA SER A 226 -1.90 13.50 -4.07
C SER A 226 -0.81 13.02 -3.10
N LEU A 227 0.41 13.55 -3.18
CA LEU A 227 1.46 13.28 -2.20
C LEU A 227 1.07 13.77 -0.79
N LEU A 228 0.53 14.99 -0.67
CA LEU A 228 0.08 15.52 0.63
C LEU A 228 -1.05 14.66 1.22
N ASP A 229 -2.00 14.25 0.38
CA ASP A 229 -3.09 13.36 0.80
C ASP A 229 -2.55 11.99 1.22
N PHE A 230 -1.58 11.45 0.46
CA PHE A 230 -0.91 10.19 0.78
C PHE A 230 -0.21 10.24 2.15
N GLU A 231 0.58 11.29 2.41
CA GLU A 231 1.30 11.46 3.67
C GLU A 231 0.34 11.66 4.85
N SER A 232 -0.75 12.42 4.66
CA SER A 232 -1.77 12.60 5.69
C SER A 232 -2.40 11.25 6.09
N LEU A 233 -2.78 10.43 5.11
CA LEU A 233 -3.35 9.10 5.35
C LEU A 233 -2.32 8.13 5.97
N ARG A 234 -1.04 8.25 5.61
CA ARG A 234 0.06 7.47 6.19
C ARG A 234 0.24 7.78 7.68
N VAL A 235 0.21 9.05 8.07
CA VAL A 235 0.28 9.49 9.48
C VAL A 235 -0.91 8.97 10.28
N GLU A 236 -2.13 9.11 9.77
CA GLU A 236 -3.34 8.60 10.44
C GLU A 236 -3.28 7.08 10.66
N LYS A 237 -2.80 6.33 9.64
CA LYS A 237 -2.64 4.88 9.72
C LYS A 237 -1.61 4.48 10.76
N GLU A 238 -0.48 5.18 10.83
CA GLU A 238 0.55 4.93 11.82
C GLU A 238 0.04 5.20 13.25
N MET A 239 -0.65 6.31 13.45
CA MET A 239 -1.28 6.66 14.73
C MET A 239 -2.30 5.58 15.16
N ARG A 240 -3.21 5.19 14.27
CA ARG A 240 -4.20 4.13 14.54
C ARG A 240 -3.52 2.80 14.89
N ASN A 241 -2.48 2.42 14.15
CA ASN A 241 -1.74 1.19 14.43
C ASN A 241 -1.01 1.24 15.77
N SER A 242 -0.49 2.41 16.16
CA SER A 242 0.12 2.62 17.48
C SER A 242 -0.89 2.47 18.62
N VAL A 243 -2.06 3.12 18.50
CA VAL A 243 -3.15 3.00 19.47
C VAL A 243 -3.65 1.56 19.57
N ASN A 244 -3.86 0.88 18.44
CA ASN A 244 -4.29 -0.52 18.43
C ASN A 244 -3.28 -1.44 19.13
N ARG A 245 -1.98 -1.22 18.93
CA ARG A 245 -0.95 -2.00 19.66
C ARG A 245 -0.99 -1.74 21.17
N MET A 246 -1.18 -0.48 21.57
CA MET A 246 -1.29 -0.10 22.98
C MET A 246 -2.52 -0.74 23.63
N VAL A 247 -3.70 -0.57 23.04
CA VAL A 247 -4.95 -1.15 23.54
C VAL A 247 -4.89 -2.67 23.59
N ASN A 248 -4.31 -3.32 22.57
CA ASN A 248 -4.13 -4.77 22.58
C ASN A 248 -3.18 -5.23 23.69
N CYS A 249 -2.11 -4.48 23.97
CA CYS A 249 -1.21 -4.76 25.08
C CYS A 249 -1.95 -4.64 26.42
N ASP A 250 -2.70 -3.56 26.63
CA ASP A 250 -3.44 -3.31 27.87
C ASP A 250 -4.52 -4.36 28.09
N ASN A 251 -5.30 -4.71 27.07
CA ASN A 251 -6.30 -5.77 27.15
C ASN A 251 -5.66 -7.13 27.47
N ALA A 252 -4.55 -7.47 26.81
CA ALA A 252 -3.83 -8.72 27.09
C ALA A 252 -3.26 -8.76 28.52
N ASN A 253 -2.81 -7.62 29.04
CA ASN A 253 -2.34 -7.51 30.42
C ASN A 253 -3.51 -7.67 31.39
N THR A 254 -4.60 -6.91 31.21
CA THR A 254 -5.80 -6.99 32.05
C THR A 254 -6.37 -8.41 32.10
N GLN A 255 -6.47 -9.09 30.95
CA GLN A 255 -6.94 -10.48 30.89
C GLN A 255 -6.01 -11.43 31.68
N ARG A 256 -4.69 -11.33 31.51
CA ARG A 256 -3.73 -12.15 32.28
C ARG A 256 -3.82 -11.90 33.78
N LEU A 257 -4.03 -10.65 34.20
CA LEU A 257 -4.25 -10.30 35.60
C LEU A 257 -5.55 -10.94 36.11
N ALA A 258 -6.65 -10.84 35.38
CA ALA A 258 -7.94 -11.43 35.73
C ALA A 258 -7.88 -12.97 35.83
N ASP A 259 -7.21 -13.63 34.89
CA ASP A 259 -7.03 -15.09 34.91
C ASP A 259 -6.18 -15.54 36.11
N THR A 260 -5.10 -14.80 36.40
CA THR A 260 -4.23 -15.05 37.56
C THR A 260 -5.01 -14.88 38.87
N ALA A 261 -5.79 -13.80 38.94
CA ALA A 261 -6.66 -13.46 40.04
C ALA A 261 -7.67 -14.57 40.34
N ALA A 262 -8.37 -15.04 39.32
CA ALA A 262 -9.35 -16.12 39.42
C ALA A 262 -8.70 -17.45 39.87
N ARG A 263 -7.56 -17.81 39.27
CA ARG A 263 -6.79 -19.00 39.65
C ARG A 263 -6.34 -18.97 41.11
N GLN A 264 -5.86 -17.82 41.60
CA GLN A 264 -5.46 -17.67 43.00
C GLN A 264 -6.63 -17.86 43.96
N ILE A 265 -7.77 -17.25 43.66
CA ILE A 265 -9.00 -17.38 44.47
C ILE A 265 -9.43 -18.85 44.53
N GLU A 266 -9.44 -19.54 43.40
CA GLU A 266 -9.81 -20.96 43.33
C GLU A 266 -8.87 -21.83 44.18
N LEU A 267 -7.55 -21.64 44.05
CA LEU A 267 -6.57 -22.38 44.86
C LEU A 267 -6.73 -22.12 46.36
N ILE A 268 -6.98 -20.87 46.76
CA ILE A 268 -7.22 -20.51 48.16
C ILE A 268 -8.50 -21.16 48.68
N ARG A 269 -9.58 -21.20 47.88
CA ARG A 269 -10.83 -21.89 48.25
C ARG A 269 -10.61 -23.38 48.49
N ARG A 270 -9.81 -24.04 47.65
CA ARG A 270 -9.45 -25.46 47.83
C ARG A 270 -8.65 -25.71 49.10
N ILE A 271 -7.65 -24.87 49.40
CA ILE A 271 -6.93 -24.93 50.68
C ILE A 271 -7.91 -24.80 51.85
N SER A 272 -8.85 -23.85 51.76
CA SER A 272 -9.86 -23.63 52.80
C SER A 272 -10.77 -24.85 53.00
N GLN A 273 -11.06 -25.61 51.95
CA GLN A 273 -11.89 -26.82 52.03
C GLN A 273 -11.13 -28.01 52.61
N ALA A 274 -9.87 -28.23 52.18
CA ALA A 274 -9.08 -29.39 52.58
C ALA A 274 -8.52 -29.28 54.01
N LEU A 275 -7.90 -28.13 54.35
CA LEU A 275 -7.22 -27.92 55.62
C LEU A 275 -7.95 -26.89 56.50
N GLY A 276 -8.63 -25.92 55.90
CA GLY A 276 -9.15 -24.74 56.61
C GLY A 276 -8.08 -23.67 56.81
N LEU A 277 -8.43 -22.40 56.56
CA LEU A 277 -7.47 -21.29 56.55
C LEU A 277 -6.81 -21.04 57.92
N VAL A 278 -7.47 -21.38 59.03
CA VAL A 278 -6.96 -21.21 60.40
C VAL A 278 -5.69 -22.03 60.67
N ARG A 279 -5.48 -23.12 59.92
CA ARG A 279 -4.28 -23.97 60.04
C ARG A 279 -3.09 -23.45 59.23
N LEU A 280 -3.26 -22.39 58.45
CA LEU A 280 -2.15 -21.77 57.73
C LEU A 280 -1.28 -20.93 58.67
N PRO A 281 0.02 -20.79 58.36
CA PRO A 281 0.85 -19.75 58.98
C PRO A 281 0.19 -18.38 58.86
N GLU A 282 0.28 -17.57 59.91
CA GLU A 282 -0.43 -16.30 60.04
C GLU A 282 -0.22 -15.36 58.83
N ASP A 283 1.01 -15.32 58.30
CA ASP A 283 1.35 -14.49 57.15
C ASP A 283 0.62 -14.93 55.85
N LEU A 284 0.39 -16.24 55.68
CA LEU A 284 -0.34 -16.82 54.55
C LEU A 284 -1.85 -16.78 54.75
N ARG A 285 -2.33 -16.95 55.99
CA ARG A 285 -3.75 -16.84 56.35
C ARG A 285 -4.30 -15.46 56.00
N VAL A 286 -3.65 -14.40 56.50
CA VAL A 286 -4.05 -13.01 56.23
C VAL A 286 -3.98 -12.69 54.73
N THR A 287 -2.96 -13.22 54.02
CA THR A 287 -2.85 -13.07 52.55
C THR A 287 -4.02 -13.73 51.81
N ALA A 288 -4.43 -14.92 52.25
CA ALA A 288 -5.55 -15.66 51.67
C ALA A 288 -6.88 -14.95 51.91
N GLU A 289 -7.13 -14.49 53.13
CA GLU A 289 -8.33 -13.74 53.52
C GLU A 289 -8.47 -12.44 52.71
N ILE A 290 -7.44 -11.59 52.69
CA ILE A 290 -7.45 -10.33 51.93
C ILE A 290 -7.68 -10.56 50.43
N ARG A 291 -7.11 -11.64 49.85
CA ARG A 291 -7.32 -11.97 48.43
C ARG A 291 -8.74 -12.43 48.13
N LEU A 292 -9.39 -13.14 49.05
CA LEU A 292 -10.79 -13.57 48.91
C LEU A 292 -11.77 -12.43 49.09
N GLU A 293 -11.49 -11.53 50.04
CA GLU A 293 -12.30 -10.33 50.32
C GLU A 293 -12.22 -9.31 49.18
N ASN A 294 -11.07 -9.25 48.50
CA ASN A 294 -10.79 -8.27 47.45
C ASN A 294 -10.40 -8.95 46.12
N PRO A 295 -11.33 -9.62 45.43
CA PRO A 295 -11.03 -10.43 44.25
C PRO A 295 -10.54 -9.61 43.05
N ASP A 296 -10.99 -8.35 42.95
CA ASP A 296 -10.74 -7.48 41.81
C ASP A 296 -9.46 -6.64 41.95
N LEU A 297 -8.84 -6.61 43.15
CA LEU A 297 -7.65 -5.81 43.39
C LEU A 297 -6.40 -6.43 42.79
N SER A 298 -5.49 -5.57 42.32
CA SER A 298 -4.17 -5.99 41.88
C SER A 298 -3.31 -6.43 43.07
N ILE A 299 -2.26 -7.23 42.80
CA ILE A 299 -1.30 -7.68 43.83
C ILE A 299 -0.69 -6.50 44.62
N LYS A 300 -0.51 -5.35 43.96
CA LYS A 300 0.02 -4.15 44.61
C LYS A 300 -0.98 -3.60 45.61
N GLU A 301 -2.23 -3.41 45.20
CA GLU A 301 -3.31 -2.88 46.04
C GLU A 301 -3.63 -3.82 47.21
N LEU A 302 -3.61 -5.14 47.00
CA LEU A 302 -3.73 -6.10 48.11
C LEU A 302 -2.61 -5.92 49.14
N GLY A 303 -1.38 -5.72 48.67
CA GLY A 303 -0.23 -5.50 49.55
C GLY A 303 -0.35 -4.21 50.37
N GLU A 304 -0.93 -3.16 49.78
CA GLU A 304 -1.20 -1.88 50.45
C GLU A 304 -2.29 -1.99 51.54
N GLN A 305 -3.23 -2.94 51.40
CA GLN A 305 -4.25 -3.23 52.42
C GLN A 305 -3.75 -4.10 53.59
N MET A 306 -2.58 -4.73 53.46
CA MET A 306 -2.01 -5.55 54.54
C MET A 306 -1.59 -4.67 55.73
N GLN A 307 -1.60 -5.26 56.93
CA GLN A 307 -1.06 -4.63 58.13
C GLN A 307 0.00 -5.55 58.77
N PRO A 308 1.30 -5.18 58.74
CA PRO A 308 1.87 -4.01 58.07
C PRO A 308 1.81 -4.11 56.52
N PRO A 309 1.85 -2.97 55.80
CA PRO A 309 1.80 -2.96 54.33
C PRO A 309 2.95 -3.76 53.70
N LEU A 310 2.66 -4.41 52.58
CA LEU A 310 3.62 -5.19 51.81
C LEU A 310 3.79 -4.61 50.42
N GLY A 311 5.03 -4.51 49.96
CA GLY A 311 5.32 -4.23 48.56
C GLY A 311 4.84 -5.36 47.63
N LYS A 312 4.62 -5.04 46.36
CA LYS A 312 4.16 -5.99 45.31
C LYS A 312 4.94 -7.32 45.31
N SER A 313 6.26 -7.27 45.44
CA SER A 313 7.11 -8.48 45.45
C SER A 313 6.87 -9.36 46.66
N GLY A 314 6.66 -8.77 47.85
CA GLY A 314 6.36 -9.49 49.08
C GLY A 314 4.99 -10.16 49.03
N MET A 315 3.97 -9.44 48.58
CA MET A 315 2.63 -9.98 48.37
C MET A 315 2.63 -11.13 47.34
N ASN A 316 3.31 -10.94 46.20
CA ASN A 316 3.45 -11.97 45.18
C ASN A 316 4.15 -13.23 45.71
N HIS A 317 5.17 -13.07 46.55
CA HIS A 317 5.87 -14.20 47.16
C HIS A 317 4.95 -15.02 48.07
N ARG A 318 4.09 -14.37 48.87
CA ARG A 318 3.11 -15.06 49.72
C ARG A 318 2.04 -15.76 48.89
N LEU A 319 1.50 -15.13 47.85
CA LEU A 319 0.55 -15.76 46.93
C LEU A 319 1.15 -17.00 46.23
N LYS A 320 2.42 -16.94 45.79
CA LYS A 320 3.12 -18.11 45.24
C LYS A 320 3.33 -19.23 46.26
N ARG A 321 3.47 -18.92 47.54
CA ARG A 321 3.53 -19.95 48.61
C ARG A 321 2.17 -20.63 48.79
N LEU A 322 1.08 -19.87 48.76
CA LEU A 322 -0.29 -20.43 48.74
C LEU A 322 -0.51 -21.31 47.50
N GLU A 323 -0.09 -20.87 46.31
CA GLU A 323 -0.20 -21.68 45.09
C GLU A 323 0.56 -23.02 45.20
N ARG A 324 1.77 -23.02 45.80
CA ARG A 324 2.54 -24.26 46.05
C ARG A 324 1.85 -25.18 47.05
N LEU A 325 1.36 -24.63 48.15
CA LEU A 325 0.65 -25.40 49.16
C LEU A 325 -0.62 -26.06 48.58
N ALA A 326 -1.39 -25.33 47.76
CA ALA A 326 -2.54 -25.89 47.06
C ALA A 326 -2.14 -27.06 46.14
N ALA A 327 -1.01 -26.93 45.43
CA ALA A 327 -0.52 -28.00 44.55
C ALA A 327 -0.11 -29.26 45.34
N GLU A 328 0.54 -29.10 46.50
CA GLU A 328 0.90 -30.22 47.39
C GLU A 328 -0.35 -30.96 47.91
N LEU A 329 -1.37 -30.23 48.36
CA LEU A 329 -2.62 -30.82 48.83
C LEU A 329 -3.34 -31.61 47.71
N LEU A 330 -3.37 -31.06 46.49
CA LEU A 330 -3.99 -31.70 45.33
C LEU A 330 -3.25 -32.95 44.84
N GLN A 331 -1.93 -33.04 45.03
CA GLN A 331 -1.17 -34.26 44.73
C GLN A 331 -1.45 -35.39 45.73
N THR A 332 -1.74 -35.02 46.98
CA THR A 332 -2.03 -35.99 48.05
C THR A 332 -3.42 -36.60 47.87
N GLU A 333 -4.41 -35.82 47.42
CA GLU A 333 -5.76 -36.31 47.08
C GLU A 333 -5.81 -37.22 45.84
N GLY A 334 -4.82 -37.14 44.93
CA GLY A 334 -4.71 -38.00 43.75
C GLY A 334 -3.91 -39.29 43.96
N GLY A 335 -3.28 -39.47 45.11
CA GLY A 335 -2.41 -40.61 45.44
C GLY A 335 -3.12 -41.78 46.12
N ASP A 336 -4.27 -41.56 46.73
CA ASP A 336 -4.98 -42.57 47.55
C ASP A 336 -6.00 -43.40 46.74
N GLY A 337 -5.66 -43.74 45.50
CA GLY A 337 -6.50 -44.49 44.56
C GLY A 337 -6.02 -45.91 44.22
N HIS A 338 -4.84 -46.34 44.63
CA HIS A 338 -4.31 -47.69 44.37
C HIS A 338 -3.68 -48.30 45.62
N GLY A 339 -4.46 -49.10 46.35
CA GLY A 339 -3.93 -49.95 47.41
C GLY A 339 -4.93 -50.33 48.50
N HIS A 340 -5.97 -51.08 48.15
CA HIS A 340 -6.18 -52.45 48.64
C HIS A 340 -7.44 -53.08 48.06
#